data_AF-A0AA37LEK8-F1
#
_entry.id   AF-A0AA37LEK8-F1
#
_cell.length_a   1.000
_cell.length_b   1.000
_cell.length_c   1.000
_cell.angle_alpha   90.00
_cell.angle_beta   90.00
_cell.angle_gamma   90.00
#
_symmetry.space_group_name_H-M   'P 1'
#
loop_
_entity.id
_entity.type
_entity.pdbx_description
1 polymer ?
#
loop_
_entity_poly.entity_id
_entity_poly.type
_entity_poly.pdbx_seq_one_letter_code
_entity_poly.pdbx_strand_id
1 'polypeptide(L)'
;MKRFDIHDRTYQALPDAVAELGYKDVDDIHNGIFQKAFGTDLSCYEYLVHHPKLQGYMQDAMKLQPPDGDWLAALPVKDEVETWQASNPDRVLFVDIGGGMGHQCIRFRERYPDIPGRVIVQDMPITIGRIPKPMPFAVEPMAHTFDDPQPIKNAKYYYMRNVLHGLPDDHSVSVLKNIASAMDADSRLVIDDLVVPDEGACRQACQLDFIMMASIAGKKRTKAQWYKLLEAAGFKITGIHTYTWPLQDSLIIASPVHLG
;
A
#
# COMPACT_ATOMS: atom_id res chain seq x y z
N MET A 1 7.63 4.20 -25.55
CA MET A 1 7.60 2.74 -25.75
C MET A 1 8.80 2.06 -25.05
N LYS A 2 8.98 2.24 -23.73
CA LYS A 2 10.11 1.66 -22.94
C LYS A 2 9.69 1.26 -21.51
N ARG A 3 8.39 1.19 -21.23
CA ARG A 3 7.79 0.91 -19.90
C ARG A 3 7.17 -0.50 -19.82
N PHE A 4 7.45 -1.37 -20.79
CA PHE A 4 6.81 -2.68 -20.94
C PHE A 4 7.73 -3.87 -20.60
N ASP A 5 8.98 -3.61 -20.23
CA ASP A 5 10.04 -4.65 -20.16
C ASP A 5 9.74 -5.76 -19.15
N ILE A 6 8.97 -5.48 -18.09
CA ILE A 6 8.51 -6.49 -17.12
C ILE A 6 7.21 -7.11 -17.58
N HIS A 7 6.17 -6.29 -17.73
CA HIS A 7 4.82 -6.78 -17.97
C HIS A 7 4.73 -7.62 -19.24
N ASP A 8 5.26 -7.17 -20.38
CA ASP A 8 5.16 -7.91 -21.65
C ASP A 8 5.77 -9.31 -21.53
N ARG A 9 6.95 -9.43 -20.92
CA ARG A 9 7.61 -10.72 -20.68
C ARG A 9 6.79 -11.62 -19.77
N THR A 10 6.27 -11.09 -18.67
CA THR A 10 5.44 -11.87 -17.75
C THR A 10 4.14 -12.33 -18.43
N TYR A 11 3.50 -11.50 -19.25
CA TYR A 11 2.30 -11.91 -20.01
C TYR A 11 2.59 -12.97 -21.07
N GLN A 12 3.74 -12.90 -21.74
CA GLN A 12 4.14 -13.94 -22.70
C GLN A 12 4.42 -15.28 -22.01
N ALA A 13 5.01 -15.27 -20.82
CA ALA A 13 5.29 -16.47 -20.04
C ALA A 13 4.05 -17.03 -19.31
N LEU A 14 2.99 -16.21 -19.14
CA LEU A 14 1.85 -16.53 -18.30
C LEU A 14 1.16 -17.86 -18.65
N PRO A 15 0.82 -18.17 -19.92
CA PRO A 15 0.13 -19.42 -20.25
C PRO A 15 0.89 -20.68 -19.84
N ASP A 16 2.20 -20.69 -20.09
CA ASP A 16 3.05 -21.83 -19.76
C ASP A 16 3.32 -21.91 -18.24
N ALA A 17 3.52 -20.77 -17.57
CA ALA A 17 3.70 -20.71 -16.13
C ALA A 17 2.50 -21.26 -15.37
N VAL A 18 1.29 -20.84 -15.70
CA VAL A 18 0.10 -21.32 -14.98
C VAL A 18 -0.16 -22.81 -15.24
N ALA A 19 0.19 -23.32 -16.42
CA ALA A 19 0.11 -24.74 -16.72
C ALA A 19 1.10 -25.55 -15.87
N GLU A 20 2.34 -25.08 -15.71
CA GLU A 20 3.37 -25.71 -14.87
C GLU A 20 3.02 -25.66 -13.38
N LEU A 21 2.38 -24.58 -12.93
CA LEU A 21 1.86 -24.44 -11.56
C LEU A 21 0.57 -25.25 -11.32
N GLY A 22 0.07 -25.95 -12.34
CA GLY A 22 -1.14 -26.77 -12.26
C GLY A 22 -2.42 -25.97 -12.05
N TYR A 23 -2.47 -24.74 -12.58
CA TYR A 23 -3.61 -23.82 -12.51
C TYR A 23 -4.08 -23.51 -11.08
N LYS A 24 -3.16 -23.54 -10.13
CA LYS A 24 -3.40 -23.08 -8.75
C LYS A 24 -3.22 -21.56 -8.66
N ASP A 25 -3.73 -20.99 -7.57
CA ASP A 25 -3.46 -19.60 -7.22
C ASP A 25 -1.94 -19.35 -7.12
N VAL A 26 -1.50 -18.19 -7.61
CA VAL A 26 -0.10 -17.77 -7.60
C VAL A 26 0.10 -16.86 -6.40
N ASP A 27 0.54 -17.43 -5.29
CA ASP A 27 0.65 -16.76 -3.98
C ASP A 27 2.06 -16.80 -3.37
N ASP A 28 3.03 -17.41 -4.06
CA ASP A 28 4.44 -17.40 -3.69
C ASP A 28 5.23 -16.42 -4.57
N ILE A 29 5.76 -15.37 -3.94
CA ILE A 29 6.53 -14.31 -4.61
C ILE A 29 7.85 -14.80 -5.23
N HIS A 30 8.35 -15.97 -4.80
CA HIS A 30 9.55 -16.62 -5.33
C HIS A 30 9.24 -17.77 -6.31
N ASN A 31 7.96 -18.10 -6.52
CA ASN A 31 7.56 -19.18 -7.42
C ASN A 31 6.31 -18.80 -8.22
N GLY A 32 6.49 -17.94 -9.21
CA GLY A 32 5.40 -17.47 -10.07
C GLY A 32 5.83 -17.17 -11.50
N ILE A 33 4.96 -16.42 -12.21
CA ILE A 33 5.14 -16.08 -13.62
C ILE A 33 6.42 -15.27 -13.84
N PHE A 34 6.78 -14.39 -12.90
CA PHE A 34 7.97 -13.54 -13.00
C PHE A 34 9.25 -14.36 -13.10
N GLN A 35 9.40 -15.37 -12.24
CA GLN A 35 10.59 -16.23 -12.19
C GLN A 35 10.77 -16.98 -13.51
N LYS A 36 9.68 -17.52 -14.07
CA LYS A 36 9.70 -18.14 -15.41
C LYS A 36 10.09 -17.14 -16.49
N ALA A 37 9.47 -15.96 -16.49
CA ALA A 37 9.69 -14.93 -17.52
C ALA A 37 11.12 -14.38 -17.54
N PHE A 38 11.77 -14.32 -16.37
CA PHE A 38 13.10 -13.74 -16.20
C PHE A 38 14.22 -14.77 -15.99
N GLY A 39 13.89 -16.06 -15.84
CA GLY A 39 14.86 -17.12 -15.58
C GLY A 39 15.64 -16.89 -14.30
N THR A 40 14.95 -16.60 -13.20
CA THR A 40 15.55 -16.24 -11.91
C THR A 40 14.76 -16.83 -10.75
N ASP A 41 15.40 -17.06 -9.60
CA ASP A 41 14.75 -17.49 -8.35
C ASP A 41 14.43 -16.30 -7.42
N LEU A 42 14.80 -15.08 -7.83
CA LEU A 42 14.53 -13.85 -7.09
C LEU A 42 13.06 -13.45 -7.24
N SER A 43 12.49 -12.85 -6.19
CA SER A 43 11.27 -12.05 -6.34
C SER A 43 11.49 -10.87 -7.30
N CYS A 44 10.41 -10.31 -7.84
CA CYS A 44 10.51 -9.09 -8.65
C CYS A 44 11.17 -7.94 -7.89
N TYR A 45 10.87 -7.75 -6.60
CA TYR A 45 11.49 -6.69 -5.80
C TYR A 45 13.00 -6.88 -5.64
N GLU A 46 13.47 -8.09 -5.33
CA GLU A 46 14.90 -8.40 -5.22
C GLU A 46 15.61 -8.27 -6.57
N TYR A 47 14.98 -8.75 -7.65
CA TYR A 47 15.50 -8.60 -9.00
C TYR A 47 15.71 -7.12 -9.35
N LEU A 48 14.74 -6.27 -9.01
CA LEU A 48 14.82 -4.83 -9.30
C LEU A 48 15.97 -4.11 -8.57
N VAL A 49 16.41 -4.60 -7.40
CA VAL A 49 17.58 -4.04 -6.69
C VAL A 49 18.83 -4.08 -7.58
N HIS A 50 18.99 -5.12 -8.39
CA HIS A 50 20.11 -5.29 -9.31
C HIS A 50 19.87 -4.65 -10.70
N HIS A 51 18.67 -4.11 -10.94
CA HIS A 51 18.26 -3.55 -12.22
C HIS A 51 17.74 -2.11 -12.05
N PRO A 52 18.62 -1.15 -11.72
CA PRO A 52 18.23 0.20 -11.27
C PRO A 52 17.38 0.97 -12.28
N LYS A 53 17.56 0.71 -13.58
CA LYS A 53 16.71 1.28 -14.63
C LYS A 53 15.25 0.82 -14.53
N LEU A 54 15.03 -0.49 -14.34
CA LEU A 54 13.68 -1.05 -14.17
C LEU A 54 13.08 -0.60 -12.83
N GLN A 55 13.90 -0.55 -11.79
CA GLN A 55 13.48 -0.02 -10.49
C GLN A 55 12.99 1.42 -10.61
N GLY A 56 13.69 2.26 -11.38
CA GLY A 56 13.25 3.64 -11.68
C GLY A 56 11.88 3.69 -12.35
N TYR A 57 11.58 2.79 -13.29
CA TYR A 57 10.25 2.72 -13.92
C TYR A 57 9.15 2.31 -12.94
N MET A 58 9.42 1.36 -12.05
CA MET A 58 8.48 0.99 -10.99
C MET A 58 8.21 2.17 -10.05
N GLN A 59 9.27 2.87 -9.63
CA GLN A 59 9.13 4.07 -8.78
C GLN A 59 8.31 5.17 -9.47
N ASP A 60 8.52 5.37 -10.78
CA ASP A 60 7.71 6.33 -11.55
C ASP A 60 6.24 5.90 -11.67
N ALA A 61 5.96 4.60 -11.78
CA ALA A 61 4.60 4.08 -11.76
C ALA A 61 3.93 4.29 -10.38
N MET A 62 4.66 4.03 -9.28
CA MET A 62 4.18 4.23 -7.91
C MET A 62 3.92 5.71 -7.55
N LYS A 63 4.53 6.66 -8.28
CA LYS A 63 4.24 8.09 -8.16
C LYS A 63 2.91 8.50 -8.77
N LEU A 64 2.44 7.75 -9.78
CA LEU A 64 1.28 8.14 -10.56
C LEU A 64 0.06 8.31 -9.66
N GLN A 65 -0.66 9.38 -9.94
CA GLN A 65 -1.92 9.66 -9.29
C GLN A 65 -3.00 9.56 -10.35
N PRO A 66 -4.18 9.03 -9.98
CA PRO A 66 -5.32 9.13 -10.85
C PRO A 66 -5.57 10.62 -11.16
N PRO A 67 -5.68 11.02 -12.44
CA PRO A 67 -5.84 12.41 -12.82
C PRO A 67 -7.11 13.04 -12.22
N ASP A 68 -8.15 12.23 -11.99
CA ASP A 68 -9.46 12.65 -11.48
C ASP A 68 -9.70 12.25 -10.02
N GLY A 69 -8.66 11.80 -9.30
CA GLY A 69 -8.78 11.27 -7.94
C GLY A 69 -8.09 12.12 -6.88
N ASP A 70 -8.81 12.45 -5.81
CA ASP A 70 -8.25 13.08 -4.60
C ASP A 70 -8.57 12.25 -3.36
N TRP A 71 -7.62 11.40 -2.95
CA TRP A 71 -7.76 10.61 -1.74
C TRP A 71 -7.81 11.50 -0.48
N LEU A 72 -7.16 12.67 -0.47
CA LEU A 72 -7.16 13.56 0.70
C LEU A 72 -8.54 14.18 0.97
N ALA A 73 -9.40 14.27 -0.05
CA ALA A 73 -10.79 14.69 0.09
C ALA A 73 -11.68 13.59 0.71
N ALA A 74 -11.28 12.33 0.59
CA ALA A 74 -12.01 11.18 1.12
C ALA A 74 -11.72 10.91 2.62
N LEU A 75 -10.68 11.54 3.18
CA LEU A 75 -10.35 11.46 4.61
C LEU A 75 -10.83 12.74 5.32
N PRO A 76 -11.73 12.65 6.33
CA PRO A 76 -12.28 13.80 7.04
C PRO A 76 -11.28 14.35 8.07
N VAL A 77 -10.07 14.68 7.62
CA VAL A 77 -8.93 15.08 8.48
C VAL A 77 -9.35 16.22 9.39
N LYS A 78 -9.81 17.36 8.85
CA LYS A 78 -10.15 18.55 9.65
C LYS A 78 -11.09 18.22 10.82
N ASP A 79 -12.19 17.52 10.54
CA ASP A 79 -13.20 17.16 11.54
C ASP A 79 -12.63 16.19 12.60
N GLU A 80 -11.78 15.25 12.19
CA GLU A 80 -11.21 14.24 13.08
C GLU A 80 -9.99 14.72 13.89
N VAL A 81 -9.26 15.74 13.42
CA VAL A 81 -8.07 16.24 14.12
C VAL A 81 -8.36 17.41 15.05
N GLU A 82 -9.46 18.15 14.88
CA GLU A 82 -9.81 19.27 15.77
C GLU A 82 -9.83 18.86 17.26
N THR A 83 -10.37 17.67 17.57
CA THR A 83 -10.39 17.12 18.93
C THR A 83 -9.06 16.48 19.35
N TRP A 84 -8.28 16.00 18.39
CA TRP A 84 -6.97 15.36 18.59
C TRP A 84 -5.88 16.37 18.97
N GLN A 85 -5.90 17.57 18.37
CA GLN A 85 -4.91 18.65 18.55
C GLN A 85 -4.73 19.08 20.02
N ALA A 86 -5.77 18.93 20.85
CA ALA A 86 -5.76 19.36 22.24
C ALA A 86 -4.91 18.46 23.18
N SER A 87 -4.49 17.28 22.73
CA SER A 87 -3.94 16.24 23.62
C SER A 87 -2.40 16.17 23.69
N ASN A 88 -1.69 16.31 22.56
CA ASN A 88 -0.21 16.32 22.51
C ASN A 88 0.32 16.77 21.13
N PRO A 89 1.04 17.91 21.02
CA PRO A 89 1.55 18.40 19.74
C PRO A 89 2.68 17.55 19.12
N ASP A 90 3.37 16.72 19.91
CA ASP A 90 4.44 15.82 19.44
C ASP A 90 3.92 14.47 18.95
N ARG A 91 2.62 14.21 19.08
CA ARG A 91 1.98 12.99 18.61
C ARG A 91 2.10 12.89 17.09
N VAL A 92 2.29 11.68 16.58
CA VAL A 92 2.38 11.46 15.14
C VAL A 92 1.00 11.52 14.52
N LEU A 93 0.82 12.45 13.59
CA LEU A 93 -0.43 12.65 12.85
C LEU A 93 -0.58 11.60 11.75
N PHE A 94 0.49 11.33 11.01
CA PHE A 94 0.41 10.48 9.82
C PHE A 94 1.67 9.63 9.68
N VAL A 95 1.49 8.31 9.58
CA VAL A 95 2.54 7.33 9.29
C VAL A 95 2.22 6.67 7.95
N ASP A 96 3.01 6.96 6.92
CA ASP A 96 2.91 6.35 5.58
C ASP A 96 3.80 5.10 5.52
N ILE A 97 3.18 3.93 5.72
CA ILE A 97 3.87 2.63 5.79
C ILE A 97 4.02 2.07 4.38
N GLY A 98 5.25 1.78 3.96
CA GLY A 98 5.56 1.44 2.57
C GLY A 98 5.43 2.66 1.64
N GLY A 99 5.64 3.87 2.18
CA GLY A 99 5.39 5.12 1.48
C GLY A 99 6.43 5.51 0.42
N GLY A 100 7.44 4.65 0.20
CA GLY A 100 8.47 4.85 -0.82
C GLY A 100 9.26 6.14 -0.59
N MET A 101 9.14 7.09 -1.52
CA MET A 101 9.82 8.39 -1.45
C MET A 101 9.03 9.46 -0.68
N GLY A 102 7.93 9.09 -0.01
CA GLY A 102 7.13 9.97 0.85
C GLY A 102 6.25 10.96 0.09
N HIS A 103 5.85 10.62 -1.14
CA HIS A 103 5.00 11.47 -1.97
C HIS A 103 3.64 11.76 -1.32
N GLN A 104 3.06 10.79 -0.61
CA GLN A 104 1.77 10.99 0.06
C GLN A 104 1.92 11.83 1.32
N CYS A 105 2.97 11.63 2.12
CA CYS A 105 3.33 12.52 3.23
C CYS A 105 3.50 13.98 2.79
N ILE A 106 4.20 14.23 1.69
CA ILE A 106 4.40 15.58 1.13
C ILE A 106 3.05 16.21 0.77
N ARG A 107 2.21 15.49 0.01
CA ARG A 107 0.87 15.96 -0.39
C ARG A 107 -0.04 16.22 0.80
N PHE A 108 0.00 15.33 1.79
CA PHE A 108 -0.76 15.47 3.03
C PHE A 108 -0.39 16.78 3.74
N ARG A 109 0.91 17.09 3.84
CA ARG A 109 1.39 18.37 4.41
C ARG A 109 1.05 19.59 3.57
N GLU A 110 1.16 19.51 2.25
CA GLU A 110 0.75 20.59 1.35
C GLU A 110 -0.73 20.95 1.52
N ARG A 111 -1.59 19.94 1.72
CA ARG A 111 -3.03 20.11 1.90
C ARG A 111 -3.42 20.57 3.31
N TYR A 112 -2.64 20.17 4.31
CA TYR A 112 -2.91 20.40 5.73
C TYR A 112 -1.70 21.02 6.44
N PRO A 113 -1.21 22.20 6.01
CA PRO A 113 0.01 22.79 6.54
C PRO A 113 -0.12 23.23 8.01
N ASP A 114 -1.34 23.62 8.41
CA ASP A 114 -1.62 24.18 9.74
C ASP A 114 -1.99 23.12 10.78
N ILE A 115 -2.14 21.84 10.38
CA ILE A 115 -2.47 20.77 11.33
C ILE A 115 -1.17 20.29 12.00
N PRO A 116 -1.05 20.44 13.33
CA PRO A 116 0.16 20.06 14.07
C PRO A 116 0.31 18.54 14.14
N GLY A 117 1.43 18.07 14.69
CA GLY A 117 1.77 16.66 14.78
C GLY A 117 2.71 16.20 13.69
N ARG A 118 3.46 15.14 13.94
CA ARG A 118 4.54 14.66 13.05
C ARG A 118 3.99 13.88 11.86
N VAL A 119 4.71 13.92 10.73
CA VAL A 119 4.37 13.16 9.53
C VAL A 119 5.60 12.35 9.13
N ILE A 120 5.45 11.03 9.13
CA ILE A 120 6.55 10.08 9.00
C ILE A 120 6.29 9.21 7.77
N VAL A 121 7.29 9.07 6.89
CA VAL A 121 7.31 8.03 5.87
C VAL A 121 8.18 6.86 6.33
N GLN A 122 7.63 5.66 6.29
CA GLN A 122 8.30 4.40 6.60
C GLN A 122 8.48 3.55 5.34
N ASP A 123 9.70 3.05 5.15
CA ASP A 123 10.02 2.09 4.09
C ASP A 123 11.31 1.35 4.46
N MET A 124 11.72 0.39 3.64
CA MET A 124 12.96 -0.37 3.83
C MET A 124 14.19 0.54 3.92
N PRO A 125 15.24 0.15 4.67
CA PRO A 125 16.46 0.96 4.82
C PRO A 125 17.08 1.39 3.48
N ILE A 126 17.06 0.51 2.47
CA ILE A 126 17.57 0.80 1.13
C ILE A 126 16.77 1.91 0.42
N THR A 127 15.45 1.95 0.62
CA THR A 127 14.55 2.95 0.06
C THR A 127 14.75 4.28 0.77
N ILE A 128 14.66 4.27 2.10
CA ILE A 128 14.84 5.47 2.94
C ILE A 128 16.23 6.08 2.77
N GLY A 129 17.26 5.27 2.59
CA GLY A 129 18.63 5.73 2.32
C GLY A 129 18.80 6.49 1.00
N ARG A 130 17.86 6.35 0.06
CA ARG A 130 17.88 7.05 -1.24
C ARG A 130 17.09 8.36 -1.24
N ILE A 131 16.30 8.63 -0.19
CA ILE A 131 15.53 9.87 -0.08
C ILE A 131 16.48 11.05 0.11
N PRO A 132 16.42 12.10 -0.74
CA PRO A 132 17.16 13.33 -0.51
C PRO A 132 16.73 14.00 0.80
N LYS A 133 17.71 14.40 1.63
CA LYS A 133 17.48 15.05 2.92
C LYS A 133 17.98 16.50 2.89
N PRO A 134 17.28 17.46 3.55
CA PRO A 134 16.01 17.28 4.26
C PRO A 134 14.83 17.06 3.29
N MET A 135 13.80 16.34 3.76
CA MET A 135 12.56 16.24 2.99
C MET A 135 11.75 17.54 3.09
N PRO A 136 10.94 17.88 2.07
CA PRO A 136 10.02 19.00 2.11
C PRO A 136 9.01 18.90 3.27
N PHE A 137 8.47 20.04 3.70
CA PHE A 137 7.37 20.16 4.67
C PHE A 137 7.57 19.42 6.00
N ALA A 138 8.82 19.29 6.45
CA ALA A 138 9.19 18.60 7.69
C ALA A 138 8.67 17.14 7.75
N VAL A 139 8.59 16.47 6.60
CA VAL A 139 8.36 15.01 6.56
C VAL A 139 9.58 14.29 7.09
N GLU A 140 9.37 13.32 7.97
CA GLU A 140 10.43 12.55 8.61
C GLU A 140 10.59 11.17 7.93
N PRO A 141 11.73 10.89 7.28
CA PRO A 141 11.99 9.56 6.74
C PRO A 141 12.50 8.60 7.83
N MET A 142 11.87 7.44 7.97
CA MET A 142 12.19 6.42 8.97
C MET A 142 12.34 5.04 8.33
N ALA A 143 13.50 4.41 8.50
CA ALA A 143 13.69 3.03 8.06
C ALA A 143 12.89 2.06 8.95
N HIS A 144 12.02 1.25 8.36
CA HIS A 144 11.22 0.24 9.05
C HIS A 144 10.69 -0.81 8.04
N THR A 145 10.74 -2.09 8.40
CA THR A 145 9.97 -3.14 7.71
C THR A 145 8.68 -3.40 8.48
N PHE A 146 7.57 -3.52 7.77
CA PHE A 146 6.26 -3.79 8.35
C PHE A 146 6.12 -5.21 8.95
N ASP A 147 7.11 -6.08 8.73
CA ASP A 147 7.23 -7.40 9.37
C ASP A 147 7.54 -7.30 10.85
N ASP A 148 8.20 -6.20 11.26
CA ASP A 148 8.50 -5.92 12.65
C ASP A 148 7.31 -5.23 13.35
N PRO A 149 7.20 -5.32 14.69
CA PRO A 149 6.22 -4.56 15.44
C PRO A 149 6.31 -3.06 15.13
N GLN A 150 5.15 -2.42 14.88
CA GLN A 150 5.12 -1.00 14.50
C GLN A 150 5.67 -0.12 15.64
N PRO A 151 6.78 0.61 15.42
CA PRO A 151 7.45 1.39 16.46
C PRO A 151 6.75 2.70 16.81
N ILE A 152 6.02 3.30 15.88
CA ILE A 152 5.27 4.53 16.14
C ILE A 152 3.98 4.15 16.83
N LYS A 153 3.85 4.51 18.11
CA LYS A 153 2.67 4.24 18.92
C LYS A 153 1.67 5.38 18.85
N ASN A 154 0.39 5.01 18.87
CA ASN A 154 -0.78 5.85 18.96
C ASN A 154 -0.81 6.94 17.89
N ALA A 155 -0.34 6.71 16.66
CA ALA A 155 -0.49 7.71 15.60
C ALA A 155 -1.97 7.92 15.26
N LYS A 156 -2.35 9.10 14.76
CA LYS A 156 -3.74 9.33 14.32
C LYS A 156 -4.08 8.48 13.10
N TYR A 157 -3.22 8.52 12.08
CA TYR A 157 -3.39 7.74 10.85
C TYR A 157 -2.19 6.83 10.61
N TYR A 158 -2.46 5.53 10.46
CA TYR A 158 -1.55 4.56 9.87
C TYR A 158 -2.03 4.31 8.44
N TYR A 159 -1.29 4.83 7.48
CA TYR A 159 -1.67 4.85 6.08
C TYR A 159 -0.84 3.83 5.28
N MET A 160 -1.52 3.06 4.42
CA MET A 160 -0.89 2.07 3.55
C MET A 160 -1.46 2.24 2.15
N ARG A 161 -0.65 2.72 1.20
CA ARG A 161 -1.06 2.80 -0.20
C ARG A 161 -0.36 1.75 -1.03
N ASN A 162 -1.13 0.95 -1.76
CA ASN A 162 -0.58 0.00 -2.72
C ASN A 162 0.46 -0.97 -2.10
N VAL A 163 0.27 -1.34 -0.82
CA VAL A 163 1.16 -2.26 -0.10
C VAL A 163 0.55 -3.66 -0.05
N LEU A 164 -0.64 -3.77 0.53
CA LEU A 164 -1.25 -5.07 0.85
C LEU A 164 -1.62 -5.88 -0.40
N HIS A 165 -1.75 -5.27 -1.59
CA HIS A 165 -1.97 -6.02 -2.84
C HIS A 165 -0.77 -6.89 -3.25
N GLY A 166 0.42 -6.57 -2.74
CA GLY A 166 1.66 -7.31 -3.05
C GLY A 166 1.97 -8.38 -2.02
N LEU A 167 1.11 -8.55 -1.01
CA LEU A 167 1.30 -9.50 0.08
C LEU A 167 0.21 -10.58 0.04
N PRO A 168 0.58 -11.86 0.28
CA PRO A 168 -0.39 -12.92 0.55
C PRO A 168 -1.30 -12.55 1.73
N ASP A 169 -2.49 -13.18 1.81
CA ASP A 169 -3.48 -12.82 2.84
C ASP A 169 -2.95 -13.07 4.26
N ASP A 170 -2.32 -14.22 4.52
CA ASP A 170 -1.80 -14.55 5.85
C ASP A 170 -0.69 -13.59 6.30
N HIS A 171 0.17 -13.19 5.37
CA HIS A 171 1.21 -12.20 5.62
C HIS A 171 0.61 -10.81 5.86
N SER A 172 -0.38 -10.41 5.05
CA SER A 172 -1.14 -9.17 5.23
C SER A 172 -1.78 -9.11 6.61
N VAL A 173 -2.36 -10.20 7.10
CA VAL A 173 -2.93 -10.30 8.46
C VAL A 173 -1.86 -10.09 9.53
N SER A 174 -0.68 -10.70 9.38
CA SER A 174 0.44 -10.52 10.31
C SER A 174 0.88 -9.06 10.40
N VAL A 175 1.08 -8.41 9.24
CA VAL A 175 1.45 -6.99 9.14
C VAL A 175 0.39 -6.10 9.78
N LEU A 176 -0.89 -6.35 9.48
CA LEU A 176 -1.99 -5.59 10.05
C LEU A 176 -2.06 -5.74 11.58
N LYS A 177 -1.76 -6.92 12.14
CA LYS A 177 -1.68 -7.13 13.59
C LYS A 177 -0.52 -6.34 14.24
N ASN A 178 0.63 -6.25 13.58
CA ASN A 178 1.73 -5.39 14.04
C ASN A 178 1.28 -3.93 14.15
N ILE A 179 0.52 -3.45 13.16
CA ILE A 179 -0.04 -2.08 13.17
C ILE A 179 -1.09 -1.94 14.28
N ALA A 180 -2.05 -2.87 14.38
CA ALA A 180 -3.09 -2.84 15.41
C ALA A 180 -2.50 -2.74 16.84
N SER A 181 -1.40 -3.44 17.10
CA SER A 181 -0.70 -3.41 18.41
C SER A 181 -0.11 -2.05 18.77
N ALA A 182 0.01 -1.14 17.80
CA ALA A 182 0.51 0.21 17.99
C ALA A 182 -0.60 1.27 18.04
N MET A 183 -1.86 0.90 17.78
CA MET A 183 -2.98 1.82 17.67
C MET A 183 -3.68 2.06 19.01
N ASP A 184 -4.17 3.28 19.18
CA ASP A 184 -5.08 3.67 20.26
C ASP A 184 -6.53 3.76 19.73
N ALA A 185 -7.50 4.00 20.61
CA ALA A 185 -8.92 4.01 20.25
C ALA A 185 -9.30 5.07 19.19
N ASP A 186 -8.55 6.17 19.13
CA ASP A 186 -8.74 7.25 18.16
C ASP A 186 -7.83 7.15 16.92
N SER A 187 -6.93 6.14 16.88
CA SER A 187 -6.15 5.80 15.70
C SER A 187 -7.04 5.23 14.59
N ARG A 188 -6.64 5.47 13.35
CA ARG A 188 -7.31 4.94 12.15
C ARG A 188 -6.28 4.26 11.26
N LEU A 189 -6.61 3.07 10.80
CA LEU A 189 -5.94 2.43 9.69
C LEU A 189 -6.61 2.96 8.41
N VAL A 190 -5.81 3.45 7.48
CA VAL A 190 -6.27 4.00 6.20
C VAL A 190 -5.55 3.24 5.08
N ILE A 191 -6.27 2.36 4.39
CA ILE A 191 -5.74 1.63 3.23
C ILE A 191 -6.20 2.33 1.96
N ASP A 192 -5.25 2.70 1.12
CA ASP A 192 -5.46 3.29 -0.21
C ASP A 192 -5.10 2.23 -1.26
N ASP A 193 -6.14 1.57 -1.79
CA ASP A 193 -6.01 0.56 -2.84
C ASP A 193 -7.33 0.41 -3.59
N LEU A 194 -7.34 -0.47 -4.59
CA LEU A 194 -8.51 -0.81 -5.36
C LEU A 194 -9.49 -1.65 -4.53
N VAL A 195 -10.75 -1.24 -4.56
CA VAL A 195 -11.88 -2.06 -4.11
C VAL A 195 -12.63 -2.52 -5.34
N VAL A 196 -12.30 -3.73 -5.80
CA VAL A 196 -12.89 -4.29 -7.02
C VAL A 196 -14.35 -4.69 -6.75
N PRO A 197 -15.31 -4.38 -7.64
CA PRO A 197 -16.68 -4.88 -7.47
C PRO A 197 -16.71 -6.39 -7.68
N ASP A 198 -17.58 -7.10 -6.96
CA ASP A 198 -17.69 -8.57 -7.07
C ASP A 198 -18.09 -9.02 -8.48
N GLU A 199 -18.82 -8.17 -9.22
CA GLU A 199 -19.17 -8.37 -10.62
C GLU A 199 -19.02 -7.06 -11.41
N GLY A 200 -18.80 -7.16 -12.72
CA GLY A 200 -18.74 -5.98 -13.60
C GLY A 200 -17.51 -5.09 -13.40
N ALA A 201 -16.39 -5.65 -12.92
CA ALA A 201 -15.13 -4.94 -12.82
C ALA A 201 -14.72 -4.35 -14.18
N CYS A 202 -14.24 -3.10 -14.19
CA CYS A 202 -13.79 -2.48 -15.43
C CYS A 202 -12.55 -3.19 -15.97
N ARG A 203 -12.37 -3.14 -17.29
CA ARG A 203 -11.23 -3.79 -17.97
C ARG A 203 -9.89 -3.43 -17.34
N GLN A 204 -9.71 -2.16 -16.97
CA GLN A 204 -8.48 -1.64 -16.39
C GLN A 204 -8.19 -2.28 -15.01
N ALA A 205 -9.21 -2.44 -14.15
CA ALA A 205 -9.06 -3.11 -12.86
C ALA A 205 -8.61 -4.58 -13.05
N CYS A 206 -9.26 -5.31 -13.97
CA CYS A 206 -8.87 -6.68 -14.30
C CYS A 206 -7.43 -6.74 -14.84
N GLN A 207 -7.06 -5.82 -15.74
CA GLN A 207 -5.70 -5.78 -16.28
C GLN A 207 -4.65 -5.54 -15.19
N LEU A 208 -4.92 -4.65 -14.24
CA LEU A 208 -4.02 -4.42 -13.11
C LEU A 208 -3.90 -5.66 -12.22
N ASP A 209 -5.00 -6.37 -11.97
CA ASP A 209 -4.97 -7.62 -11.20
C ASP A 209 -4.07 -8.69 -11.85
N PHE A 210 -4.22 -8.91 -13.16
CA PHE A 210 -3.31 -9.78 -13.91
C PHE A 210 -1.85 -9.31 -13.86
N ILE A 211 -1.60 -7.98 -13.90
CA ILE A 211 -0.25 -7.44 -13.74
C ILE A 211 0.31 -7.76 -12.35
N MET A 212 -0.48 -7.64 -11.29
CA MET A 212 -0.05 -7.96 -9.92
C MET A 212 0.28 -9.45 -9.80
N MET A 213 -0.61 -10.33 -10.27
CA MET A 213 -0.39 -11.77 -10.27
C MET A 213 0.87 -12.14 -11.04
N ALA A 214 1.03 -11.60 -12.26
CA ALA A 214 2.13 -11.96 -13.15
C ALA A 214 3.49 -11.42 -12.68
N SER A 215 3.51 -10.26 -12.01
CA SER A 215 4.76 -9.59 -11.64
C SER A 215 5.22 -9.89 -10.22
N ILE A 216 4.30 -10.02 -9.26
CA ILE A 216 4.63 -10.05 -7.82
C ILE A 216 3.81 -11.10 -7.04
N ALA A 217 3.14 -12.04 -7.72
CA ALA A 217 2.22 -12.98 -7.08
C ALA A 217 1.16 -12.28 -6.20
N GLY A 218 0.79 -11.06 -6.61
CA GLY A 218 -0.14 -10.20 -5.89
C GLY A 218 -1.55 -10.30 -6.43
N LYS A 219 -2.49 -9.65 -5.75
CA LYS A 219 -3.90 -9.59 -6.17
C LYS A 219 -4.56 -8.28 -5.77
N LYS A 220 -5.55 -7.88 -6.56
CA LYS A 220 -6.53 -6.87 -6.18
C LYS A 220 -7.67 -7.57 -5.45
N ARG A 221 -8.22 -6.90 -4.43
CA ARG A 221 -9.24 -7.47 -3.56
C ARG A 221 -10.59 -6.84 -3.82
N THR A 222 -11.62 -7.67 -3.81
CA THR A 222 -13.00 -7.17 -3.81
C THR A 222 -13.36 -6.60 -2.45
N LYS A 223 -14.50 -5.91 -2.37
CA LYS A 223 -15.04 -5.43 -1.10
C LYS A 223 -15.13 -6.56 -0.07
N ALA A 224 -15.74 -7.70 -0.42
CA ALA A 224 -15.89 -8.83 0.49
C ALA A 224 -14.53 -9.37 0.99
N GLN A 225 -13.53 -9.44 0.11
CA GLN A 225 -12.17 -9.88 0.47
C GLN A 225 -11.48 -8.90 1.42
N TRP A 226 -11.66 -7.59 1.25
CA TRP A 226 -11.15 -6.58 2.19
C TRP A 226 -11.77 -6.71 3.58
N TYR A 227 -13.10 -6.92 3.66
CA TYR A 227 -13.78 -7.16 4.94
C TYR A 227 -13.19 -8.40 5.65
N LYS A 228 -13.08 -9.52 4.93
CA LYS A 228 -12.52 -10.77 5.48
C LYS A 228 -11.09 -10.59 6.00
N LEU A 229 -10.24 -9.92 5.22
CA LEU A 229 -8.83 -9.68 5.58
C LEU A 229 -8.71 -8.83 6.85
N LEU A 230 -9.44 -7.71 6.91
CA LEU A 230 -9.38 -6.79 8.04
C LEU A 230 -9.99 -7.38 9.30
N GLU A 231 -11.10 -8.12 9.19
CA GLU A 231 -11.70 -8.83 10.32
C GLU A 231 -10.73 -9.86 10.93
N ALA A 232 -10.04 -10.65 10.09
CA ALA A 232 -9.03 -11.61 10.54
C ALA A 232 -7.83 -10.96 11.26
N ALA A 233 -7.56 -9.69 10.96
CA ALA A 233 -6.53 -8.89 11.61
C ALA A 233 -7.04 -8.10 12.84
N GLY A 234 -8.32 -8.23 13.21
CA GLY A 234 -8.91 -7.54 14.36
C GLY A 234 -9.28 -6.09 14.06
N PHE A 235 -9.66 -5.78 12.82
CA PHE A 235 -10.14 -4.46 12.43
C PHE A 235 -11.63 -4.49 12.05
N LYS A 236 -12.31 -3.38 12.34
CA LYS A 236 -13.64 -3.09 11.82
C LYS A 236 -13.55 -1.96 10.81
N ILE A 237 -13.99 -2.22 9.57
CA ILE A 237 -14.13 -1.18 8.54
C ILE A 237 -15.23 -0.20 8.99
N THR A 238 -14.89 1.08 9.05
CA THR A 238 -15.81 2.17 9.41
C THR A 238 -16.24 2.98 8.19
N GLY A 239 -15.51 2.92 7.08
CA GLY A 239 -15.86 3.60 5.84
C GLY A 239 -15.07 3.06 4.65
N ILE A 240 -15.69 3.10 3.47
CA ILE A 240 -15.02 2.89 2.18
C ILE A 240 -15.40 4.05 1.27
N HIS A 241 -14.41 4.82 0.85
CA HIS A 241 -14.60 6.04 0.08
C HIS A 241 -13.87 5.93 -1.26
N THR A 242 -14.63 5.62 -2.31
CA THR A 242 -14.12 5.53 -3.67
C THR A 242 -13.95 6.93 -4.25
N TYR A 243 -12.77 7.23 -4.78
CA TYR A 243 -12.43 8.54 -5.32
C TYR A 243 -12.02 8.51 -6.80
N THR A 244 -12.08 7.35 -7.46
CA THR A 244 -11.94 7.24 -8.93
C THR A 244 -13.03 6.36 -9.54
N TRP A 245 -13.40 6.66 -10.79
CA TRP A 245 -14.34 5.85 -11.56
C TRP A 245 -13.85 5.74 -13.01
N PRO A 246 -13.94 4.57 -13.68
CA PRO A 246 -14.52 3.30 -13.21
C PRO A 246 -13.53 2.39 -12.47
N LEU A 247 -12.31 2.87 -12.20
CA LEU A 247 -11.23 2.06 -11.64
C LEU A 247 -11.49 1.66 -10.18
N GLN A 248 -12.14 2.53 -9.40
CA GLN A 248 -12.51 2.33 -8.00
C GLN A 248 -11.34 2.31 -7.00
N ASP A 249 -10.32 3.16 -7.22
CA ASP A 249 -9.38 3.50 -6.15
C ASP A 249 -10.17 4.05 -4.96
N SER A 250 -9.90 3.50 -3.77
CA SER A 250 -10.71 3.75 -2.60
C SER A 250 -9.86 3.87 -1.35
N LEU A 251 -10.30 4.72 -0.42
CA LEU A 251 -9.85 4.69 0.96
C LEU A 251 -10.72 3.77 1.79
N ILE A 252 -10.12 2.72 2.34
CA ILE A 252 -10.74 1.85 3.35
C ILE A 252 -10.26 2.37 4.70
N ILE A 253 -11.20 2.88 5.50
CA ILE A 253 -10.94 3.38 6.84
C ILE A 253 -11.38 2.31 7.83
N ALA A 254 -10.49 1.91 8.73
CA ALA A 254 -10.76 0.89 9.74
C ALA A 254 -10.26 1.31 11.12
N SER A 255 -10.92 0.80 12.16
CA SER A 255 -10.54 0.97 13.56
C SER A 255 -10.19 -0.38 14.18
N PRO A 256 -9.22 -0.44 15.10
CA PRO A 256 -8.91 -1.69 15.80
C PRO A 256 -10.10 -2.10 16.66
N VAL A 257 -10.40 -3.39 16.68
CA VAL A 257 -11.35 -3.99 17.61
C VAL A 257 -10.56 -4.29 18.88
N HIS A 258 -10.56 -3.36 19.84
CA HIS A 258 -10.02 -3.65 21.15
C HIS A 258 -10.88 -4.75 21.79
N LEU A 259 -10.30 -5.95 21.94
CA LEU A 259 -10.86 -6.97 22.81
C LEU A 259 -10.74 -6.41 24.24
N GLY A 260 -11.85 -5.92 24.77
CA GLY A 260 -11.97 -5.52 26.17
C GLY A 260 -11.76 -6.68 27.12
#